data_AF-A0A1Q7YIX1-F1
#
_entry.id   AF-A0A1Q7YIX1-F1
#
_cell.length_a   1.000
_cell.length_b   1.000
_cell.length_c   1.000
_cell.angle_alpha   90.00
_cell.angle_beta   90.00
_cell.angle_gamma   90.00
#
_symmetry.space_group_name_H-M   'P 1'
#
loop_
_entity.id
_entity.type
_entity.pdbx_description
1 polymer ?
#
loop_
_entity_poly.entity_id
_entity_poly.type
_entity_poly.pdbx_seq_one_letter_code
_entity_poly.pdbx_strand_id
1 'polypeptide(L)'
;MELTWILWTVLGVVLIIAEIFTQGFVLLWFGIGALCAALAGFFGIDSLALQFAIFAIVSVALTAASRTIFVNYFSRERTGSDLKSGVDALPGKVGTVVSPSHGALHEGAVKVFGSVWTAYPIEGEEPLVAGERVEVERVQGASIYVRRVGHAPDWRAPALPEKRD
;
A
#
# COMPACT_ATOMS: atom_id res chain seq x y z
N MET A 1 3.54 -35.64 -38.94
CA MET A 1 3.16 -34.50 -38.09
C MET A 1 3.63 -34.79 -36.66
N GLU A 2 4.93 -35.11 -36.49
CA GLU A 2 5.47 -35.69 -35.24
C GLU A 2 6.44 -34.76 -34.50
N LEU A 3 6.88 -33.65 -35.12
CA LEU A 3 7.89 -32.75 -34.54
C LEU A 3 7.29 -31.55 -33.81
N THR A 4 5.99 -31.28 -33.99
CA THR A 4 5.35 -30.07 -33.46
C THR A 4 5.37 -30.04 -31.94
N TRP A 5 5.12 -31.18 -31.27
CA TRP A 5 5.20 -31.27 -29.82
C TRP A 5 6.63 -31.05 -29.32
N ILE A 6 7.64 -31.56 -30.04
CA ILE A 6 9.06 -31.36 -29.71
C ILE A 6 9.41 -29.88 -29.82
N LEU A 7 8.96 -29.19 -30.87
CA LEU A 7 9.18 -27.76 -31.05
C LEU A 7 8.59 -26.96 -29.89
N TRP A 8 7.36 -27.27 -29.48
CA TRP A 8 6.71 -26.63 -28.33
C TRP A 8 7.43 -26.93 -27.00
N THR A 9 7.92 -28.15 -26.81
CA THR A 9 8.71 -28.52 -25.63
C THR A 9 10.02 -27.73 -25.58
N VAL A 10 10.78 -27.70 -26.68
CA VAL A 10 12.04 -26.95 -26.76
C VAL A 10 11.79 -25.46 -26.55
N LEU A 11 10.76 -24.90 -27.19
CA LEU A 11 10.36 -23.50 -27.00
C LEU A 11 10.03 -23.21 -25.54
N GLY A 12 9.22 -24.07 -24.89
CA GLY A 12 8.85 -23.90 -23.48
C GLY A 12 10.06 -23.92 -22.56
N VAL A 13 10.99 -24.86 -22.76
CA VAL A 13 12.23 -24.95 -21.97
C VAL A 13 13.11 -23.72 -22.18
N VAL A 14 13.30 -23.28 -23.43
CA VAL A 14 14.10 -22.08 -23.73
C VAL A 14 13.50 -20.83 -23.09
N LEU A 15 12.18 -20.68 -23.12
CA LEU A 15 11.49 -19.54 -22.47
C LEU A 15 11.67 -19.56 -20.95
N ILE A 16 11.60 -20.72 -20.30
CA ILE A 16 11.82 -20.86 -18.86
C ILE A 16 13.28 -20.57 -18.49
N ILE A 17 14.25 -21.02 -19.30
CA ILE A 17 15.67 -20.71 -19.07
C ILE A 17 15.92 -19.21 -19.27
N ALA A 18 15.36 -18.61 -20.32
CA ALA A 18 15.45 -17.18 -20.59
C ALA A 18 14.88 -16.33 -19.45
N GLU A 19 13.83 -16.82 -18.78
CA GLU A 19 13.25 -16.14 -17.62
C GLU A 19 14.25 -15.87 -16.49
N ILE A 20 15.18 -16.81 -16.25
CA ILE A 20 16.18 -16.69 -15.18
C ILE A 20 17.04 -15.44 -15.37
N PHE A 21 17.27 -15.03 -16.62
CA PHE A 21 18.04 -13.82 -16.95
C PHE A 21 17.21 -12.53 -16.90
N THR A 22 15.88 -12.62 -17.06
CA THR A 22 15.00 -11.44 -17.14
C THR A 22 14.37 -11.01 -15.82
N GLN A 23 14.29 -11.90 -14.82
CA GLN A 23 13.65 -11.63 -13.50
C GLN A 23 12.22 -11.04 -13.61
N GLY A 24 11.51 -11.27 -14.71
CA GLY A 24 10.23 -10.62 -15.03
C GLY A 24 9.00 -11.48 -14.70
N PHE A 25 9.18 -12.78 -14.52
CA PHE A 25 8.13 -13.81 -14.37
C PHE A 25 7.14 -13.92 -15.53
N VAL A 26 7.37 -13.23 -16.65
CA VAL A 26 6.45 -13.21 -17.79
C VAL A 26 6.72 -14.39 -18.73
N LEU A 27 7.99 -14.64 -19.07
CA LEU A 27 8.39 -15.74 -19.96
C LEU A 27 8.09 -17.10 -19.34
N LEU A 28 8.07 -17.21 -18.01
CA LEU A 28 7.62 -18.41 -17.29
C LEU A 28 6.20 -18.83 -17.72
N TRP A 29 5.25 -17.89 -17.78
CA TRP A 29 3.86 -18.18 -18.14
C TRP A 29 3.73 -18.61 -19.59
N PHE A 30 4.46 -17.97 -20.49
CA PHE A 30 4.56 -18.39 -21.89
C PHE A 30 5.22 -19.77 -22.03
N GLY A 31 6.24 -20.07 -21.22
CA GLY A 31 6.87 -21.38 -21.17
C GLY A 31 5.91 -22.49 -20.76
N ILE A 32 5.12 -22.27 -19.71
CA ILE A 32 4.08 -23.21 -19.26
C ILE A 32 3.00 -23.37 -20.35
N GLY A 33 2.56 -22.28 -20.97
CA GLY A 33 1.63 -22.33 -22.09
C GLY A 33 2.16 -23.17 -23.27
N ALA A 34 3.45 -23.05 -23.59
CA ALA A 34 4.10 -23.83 -24.64
C ALA A 34 4.15 -25.32 -24.28
N LEU A 35 4.42 -25.66 -23.02
CA LEU A 35 4.38 -27.05 -22.54
C LEU A 35 2.96 -27.63 -22.59
N CYS A 36 1.93 -26.85 -22.27
CA CYS A 36 0.54 -27.29 -22.43
C CYS A 36 0.17 -27.54 -23.91
N ALA A 37 0.64 -26.70 -24.83
CA ALA A 37 0.46 -26.93 -26.27
C ALA A 37 1.24 -28.16 -26.76
N ALA A 38 2.43 -28.41 -26.23
CA ALA A 38 3.19 -29.63 -26.49
C ALA A 38 2.43 -30.88 -26.03
N LEU A 39 1.85 -30.82 -24.83
CA LEU A 39 1.06 -31.91 -24.26
C LEU A 39 -0.21 -32.18 -25.07
N ALA A 40 -0.88 -31.12 -25.54
CA ALA A 40 -2.00 -31.24 -26.46
C ALA A 40 -1.59 -31.94 -27.77
N GLY A 41 -0.45 -31.57 -28.35
CA GLY A 41 0.14 -32.26 -29.50
C GLY A 41 0.46 -33.73 -29.21
N PHE A 42 0.96 -34.05 -28.02
CA PHE A 42 1.23 -35.42 -27.60
C PHE A 42 -0.04 -36.29 -27.48
N PHE A 43 -1.17 -35.71 -27.07
CA PHE A 43 -2.47 -36.40 -27.03
C PHE A 43 -3.17 -36.51 -28.39
N GLY A 44 -2.51 -36.15 -29.49
CA GLY A 44 -3.03 -36.31 -30.85
C GLY A 44 -3.82 -35.10 -31.39
N ILE A 45 -3.66 -33.92 -30.80
CA ILE A 45 -4.17 -32.68 -31.42
C ILE A 45 -3.18 -32.23 -32.49
N ASP A 46 -3.41 -32.66 -33.74
CA ASP A 46 -2.53 -32.33 -34.88
C ASP A 46 -2.75 -30.91 -35.45
N SER A 47 -3.87 -30.27 -35.07
CA SER A 47 -4.21 -28.92 -35.55
C SER A 47 -3.30 -27.88 -34.89
N LEU A 48 -2.39 -27.31 -35.68
CA LEU A 48 -1.54 -26.19 -35.28
C LEU A 48 -2.36 -25.00 -34.73
N ALA A 49 -3.50 -24.70 -35.35
CA ALA A 49 -4.37 -23.62 -34.90
C ALA A 49 -4.91 -23.87 -33.48
N LEU A 50 -5.25 -25.13 -33.17
CA LEU A 50 -5.75 -25.49 -31.84
C LEU A 50 -4.64 -25.48 -30.79
N GLN A 51 -3.42 -25.95 -31.13
CA GLN A 51 -2.26 -25.85 -30.26
C GLN A 51 -1.89 -24.39 -29.94
N PHE A 52 -1.91 -23.50 -30.94
CA PHE A 52 -1.70 -22.07 -30.76
C PHE A 52 -2.79 -21.42 -29.90
N ALA A 53 -4.05 -21.83 -30.09
CA ALA A 53 -5.16 -21.35 -29.25
C ALA A 53 -4.95 -21.77 -27.78
N ILE A 54 -4.57 -23.03 -27.53
CA ILE A 54 -4.26 -23.54 -26.18
C ILE A 54 -3.10 -22.74 -25.58
N PHE A 55 -2.00 -22.57 -26.31
CA PHE A 55 -0.85 -21.77 -25.88
C PHE A 55 -1.26 -20.35 -25.47
N ALA A 56 -2.02 -19.66 -26.33
CA ALA A 56 -2.44 -18.29 -26.10
C ALA A 56 -3.38 -18.18 -24.90
N ILE A 57 -4.40 -19.05 -24.83
CA ILE A 57 -5.37 -19.06 -23.74
C ILE A 57 -4.68 -19.34 -22.41
N VAL A 58 -3.84 -20.37 -22.34
CA VAL A 58 -3.12 -20.74 -21.11
C VAL A 58 -2.16 -19.62 -20.69
N SER A 59 -1.35 -19.10 -21.60
CA SER A 59 -0.38 -18.03 -21.28
C SER A 59 -1.06 -16.76 -20.80
N VAL A 60 -2.13 -16.32 -21.48
CA VAL A 60 -2.91 -15.14 -21.08
C VAL A 60 -3.62 -15.38 -19.77
N ALA A 61 -4.23 -16.55 -19.55
CA ALA A 61 -4.89 -16.89 -18.30
C ALA A 61 -3.91 -16.89 -17.13
N LEU A 62 -2.72 -17.48 -17.26
CA LEU A 62 -1.69 -17.47 -16.21
C LEU A 62 -1.13 -16.06 -15.97
N THR A 63 -0.94 -15.27 -17.02
CA THR A 63 -0.47 -13.88 -16.90
C THR A 63 -1.52 -12.98 -16.25
N ALA A 64 -2.80 -13.14 -16.61
CA ALA A 64 -3.90 -12.41 -16.00
C ALA A 64 -4.10 -12.86 -14.54
N ALA A 65 -4.06 -14.17 -14.28
CA ALA A 65 -4.16 -14.72 -12.95
C ALA A 65 -2.99 -14.28 -12.08
N SER A 66 -1.76 -14.23 -12.58
CA SER A 66 -0.64 -13.69 -11.82
C SER A 66 -0.91 -12.21 -11.50
N ARG A 67 -1.31 -11.38 -12.46
CA ARG A 67 -1.67 -9.98 -12.17
C ARG A 67 -2.81 -9.85 -11.15
N THR A 68 -3.85 -10.66 -11.24
CA THR A 68 -4.98 -10.67 -10.29
C THR A 68 -4.58 -11.22 -8.93
N ILE A 69 -3.73 -12.24 -8.85
CA ILE A 69 -3.23 -12.81 -7.59
C ILE A 69 -2.26 -11.81 -6.95
N PHE A 70 -1.33 -11.23 -7.70
CA PHE A 70 -0.47 -10.17 -7.20
C PHE A 70 -1.32 -9.00 -6.72
N VAL A 71 -2.28 -8.49 -7.51
CA VAL A 71 -3.15 -7.41 -7.06
C VAL A 71 -4.04 -7.83 -5.90
N ASN A 72 -4.59 -9.03 -5.81
CA ASN A 72 -5.50 -9.40 -4.72
C ASN A 72 -4.77 -9.84 -3.45
N TYR A 73 -3.58 -10.42 -3.58
CA TYR A 73 -2.74 -10.81 -2.45
C TYR A 73 -1.99 -9.59 -1.93
N PHE A 74 -1.32 -8.83 -2.82
CA PHE A 74 -0.80 -7.52 -2.45
C PHE A 74 -1.89 -6.50 -2.19
N SER A 75 -3.16 -6.64 -2.59
CA SER A 75 -4.25 -5.75 -2.11
C SER A 75 -5.01 -6.28 -0.92
N ARG A 76 -4.84 -7.54 -0.54
CA ARG A 76 -5.16 -7.98 0.82
C ARG A 76 -4.10 -7.52 1.81
N GLU A 77 -2.83 -7.48 1.39
CA GLU A 77 -1.78 -6.77 2.12
C GLU A 77 -1.81 -5.24 1.91
N ARG A 78 -2.31 -4.72 0.76
CA ARG A 78 -2.60 -3.28 0.51
C ARG A 78 -3.98 -2.84 0.97
N THR A 79 -4.78 -3.73 1.57
CA THR A 79 -5.78 -3.29 2.57
C THR A 79 -5.04 -2.93 3.88
N GLY A 80 -3.70 -3.01 3.90
CA GLY A 80 -2.81 -2.37 4.87
C GLY A 80 -1.71 -1.47 4.26
N SER A 81 -1.67 -1.21 2.95
CA SER A 81 -0.54 -0.51 2.30
C SER A 81 -0.88 0.24 1.01
N ASP A 82 -2.10 0.77 0.92
CA ASP A 82 -2.31 2.02 0.21
C ASP A 82 -1.90 3.13 1.18
N LEU A 83 -0.71 3.70 1.01
CA LEU A 83 -0.34 5.05 1.48
C LEU A 83 -0.83 5.55 2.86
N LYS A 84 -1.05 4.68 3.86
CA LYS A 84 -1.13 5.05 5.28
C LYS A 84 0.28 5.22 5.85
N SER A 85 1.09 6.01 5.16
CA SER A 85 2.42 6.42 5.63
C SER A 85 2.23 7.44 6.76
N GLY A 86 1.89 7.00 7.97
CA GLY A 86 1.84 7.82 9.20
C GLY A 86 0.72 8.87 9.27
N VAL A 87 0.42 9.57 8.17
CA VAL A 87 -0.51 10.70 8.01
C VAL A 87 -1.94 10.33 8.44
N ASP A 88 -2.49 9.23 7.93
CA ASP A 88 -3.88 8.81 8.25
C ASP A 88 -4.07 8.24 9.66
N ALA A 89 -2.99 8.00 10.40
CA ALA A 89 -3.04 7.56 11.81
C ALA A 89 -2.91 8.73 12.79
N LEU A 90 -2.72 9.95 12.30
CA LEU A 90 -2.60 11.16 13.12
C LEU A 90 -3.94 11.67 13.68
N PRO A 91 -5.09 11.60 12.98
CA PRO A 91 -6.35 12.08 13.55
C PRO A 91 -6.68 11.44 14.91
N GLY A 92 -7.03 12.26 15.90
CA GLY A 92 -7.29 11.86 17.29
C GLY A 92 -6.05 11.67 18.16
N LYS A 93 -4.84 12.03 17.67
CA LYS A 93 -3.59 11.87 18.43
C LYS A 93 -3.13 13.20 19.00
N VAL A 94 -2.63 13.14 20.24
CA VAL A 94 -2.12 14.30 20.95
C VAL A 94 -0.63 14.45 20.70
N GLY A 95 -0.22 15.61 20.21
CA GLY A 95 1.17 16.04 20.07
C GLY A 95 1.50 17.23 20.96
N THR A 96 2.75 17.67 20.88
CA THR A 96 3.25 18.86 21.57
C THR A 96 3.77 19.87 20.56
N VAL A 97 3.35 21.13 20.68
CA VAL A 97 3.82 22.22 19.83
C VAL A 97 5.30 22.46 20.12
N VAL A 98 6.13 22.37 19.08
CA VAL A 98 7.59 22.64 19.13
C VAL A 98 7.88 24.07 18.68
N SER A 99 7.18 24.54 17.65
CA SER A 99 7.30 25.91 17.15
C SER A 99 5.93 26.59 17.20
N PRO A 100 5.82 27.80 17.78
CA PRO A 100 4.56 28.51 17.87
C PRO A 100 4.10 28.96 16.47
N SER A 101 2.79 29.12 16.27
CA SER A 101 2.22 29.52 14.98
C SER A 101 2.23 31.05 14.76
N HIS A 102 3.35 31.70 15.12
CA HIS A 102 3.50 33.15 15.08
C HIS A 102 4.14 33.58 13.76
N GLY A 103 3.35 33.64 12.69
CA GLY A 103 3.79 34.05 11.36
C GLY A 103 2.62 34.47 10.48
N ALA A 104 2.90 35.14 9.35
CA ALA A 104 1.90 35.63 8.41
C ALA A 104 1.02 34.53 7.79
N LEU A 105 1.47 33.27 7.86
CA LEU A 105 0.78 32.06 7.37
C LEU A 105 0.13 31.23 8.49
N HIS A 106 0.23 31.64 9.76
CA HIS A 106 -0.27 30.89 10.93
C HIS A 106 0.20 29.43 11.00
N GLU A 107 1.39 29.13 10.47
CA GLU A 107 1.99 27.80 10.51
C GLU A 107 2.80 27.59 11.79
N GLY A 108 2.54 26.50 12.50
CA GLY A 108 3.32 26.02 13.63
C GLY A 108 3.98 24.67 13.32
N ALA A 109 4.77 24.17 14.26
CA ALA A 109 5.35 22.83 14.17
C ALA A 109 4.96 22.01 15.39
N VAL A 110 4.39 20.83 15.20
CA VAL A 110 3.93 19.95 16.28
C VAL A 110 4.63 18.61 16.17
N LYS A 111 5.15 18.13 17.31
CA LYS A 111 5.72 16.79 17.41
C LYS A 111 4.64 15.78 17.76
N VAL A 112 4.37 14.85 16.86
CA VAL A 112 3.42 13.74 17.03
C VAL A 112 4.17 12.44 16.78
N PHE A 113 4.10 11.49 17.72
CA PHE A 113 4.81 10.20 17.64
C PHE A 113 6.32 10.28 17.36
N GLY A 114 6.98 11.34 17.83
CA GLY A 114 8.43 11.51 17.63
C GLY A 114 8.81 12.27 16.36
N SER A 115 7.89 12.44 15.41
CA SER A 115 8.09 13.19 14.17
C SER A 115 7.52 14.61 14.26
N VAL A 116 8.19 15.59 13.66
CA VAL A 116 7.74 16.98 13.61
C VAL A 116 6.92 17.20 12.34
N TRP A 117 5.72 17.74 12.49
CA TRP A 117 4.76 18.01 11.42
C TRP A 117 4.43 19.51 11.36
N THR A 118 4.23 20.03 10.15
CA THR A 118 3.66 21.37 9.95
C THR A 118 2.20 21.36 10.37
N ALA A 119 1.85 22.23 11.31
CA ALA A 119 0.56 22.25 11.95
C ALA A 119 -0.12 23.62 11.83
N TYR A 120 -1.43 23.62 11.61
CA TYR A 120 -2.25 24.82 11.58
C TYR A 120 -3.32 24.71 12.68
N PRO A 121 -3.62 25.79 13.41
CA PRO A 121 -4.79 25.84 14.26
C PRO A 121 -6.05 25.69 13.39
N ILE A 122 -7.09 25.07 13.92
CA ILE A 122 -8.41 25.05 13.26
C ILE A 122 -9.04 26.45 13.26
N GLU A 123 -10.01 26.69 12.38
CA GLU A 123 -10.67 27.98 12.27
C GLU A 123 -11.35 28.38 13.59
N GLY A 124 -11.01 29.56 14.10
CA GLY A 124 -11.54 30.09 15.37
C GLY A 124 -10.69 29.79 16.60
N GLU A 125 -9.55 29.10 16.45
CA GLU A 125 -8.65 28.80 17.56
C GLU A 125 -7.47 29.79 17.65
N GLU A 126 -7.01 30.05 18.88
CA GLU A 126 -5.89 30.93 19.12
C GLU A 126 -4.58 30.38 18.54
N PRO A 127 -3.59 31.25 18.22
CA PRO A 127 -2.28 30.81 17.74
C PRO A 127 -1.62 29.79 18.68
N LEU A 128 -1.06 28.73 18.11
CA LEU A 128 -0.36 27.69 18.84
C LEU A 128 0.84 28.27 19.60
N VAL A 129 0.97 27.95 20.88
CA VAL A 129 2.12 28.34 21.71
C VAL A 129 3.06 27.15 21.88
N ALA A 130 4.37 27.39 21.83
CA ALA A 130 5.35 26.33 22.07
C ALA A 130 5.16 25.68 23.44
N GLY A 131 5.20 24.34 23.47
CA GLY A 131 4.98 23.53 24.66
C GLY A 131 3.52 23.12 24.91
N GLU A 132 2.56 23.68 24.18
CA GLU A 132 1.15 23.30 24.33
C GLU A 132 0.87 21.89 23.80
N ARG A 133 -0.13 21.23 24.40
CA ARG A 133 -0.65 19.95 23.92
C ARG A 133 -1.81 20.18 22.98
N VAL A 134 -1.71 19.59 21.79
CA VAL A 134 -2.70 19.74 20.73
C VAL A 134 -3.08 18.38 20.19
N GLU A 135 -4.34 18.20 19.82
CA GLU A 135 -4.86 17.00 19.20
C GLU A 135 -5.06 17.25 17.71
N VAL A 136 -4.59 16.31 16.90
CA VAL A 136 -4.79 16.37 15.44
C VAL A 136 -6.25 16.07 15.15
N GLU A 137 -6.97 17.03 14.59
CA GLU A 137 -8.35 16.84 14.16
C GLU A 137 -8.41 16.19 12.78
N ARG A 138 -7.62 16.74 11.84
CA ARG A 138 -7.59 16.26 10.45
C ARG A 138 -6.22 16.47 9.83
N VAL A 139 -5.95 15.74 8.77
CA VAL A 139 -4.73 15.87 7.98
C VAL A 139 -5.07 16.29 6.56
N GLN A 140 -4.29 17.21 6.00
CA GLN A 140 -4.46 17.72 4.64
C GLN A 140 -3.10 17.74 3.96
N GLY A 141 -2.84 16.73 3.12
CA GLY A 141 -1.55 16.55 2.46
C GLY A 141 -0.43 16.32 3.47
N ALA A 142 0.57 17.19 3.48
CA ALA A 142 1.71 17.14 4.42
C ALA A 142 1.49 17.97 5.69
N SER A 143 0.32 18.59 5.85
CA SER A 143 0.00 19.50 6.95
C SER A 143 -1.10 18.94 7.83
N ILE A 144 -0.99 19.13 9.14
CA ILE A 144 -2.00 18.72 10.12
C ILE A 144 -2.78 19.92 10.63
N TYR A 145 -4.07 19.75 10.88
CA TYR A 145 -4.89 20.74 11.57
C TYR A 145 -5.15 20.25 12.98
N VAL A 146 -4.84 21.09 13.94
CA VAL A 146 -4.78 20.71 15.34
C VAL A 146 -5.65 21.64 16.18
N ARG A 147 -6.22 21.07 17.23
CA ARG A 147 -6.93 21.80 18.27
C ARG A 147 -6.24 21.67 19.62
N ARG A 148 -6.26 22.70 20.45
CA ARG A 148 -5.74 22.63 21.82
C ARG A 148 -6.57 21.63 22.62
N VAL A 149 -5.86 20.72 23.29
CA VAL A 149 -6.52 19.87 24.27
C VAL A 149 -6.58 20.65 25.56
N GLY A 150 -7.78 21.16 25.89
CA GLY A 150 -8.06 21.74 27.19
C GLY A 150 -7.57 20.80 28.29
N HIS A 151 -6.83 21.37 29.25
CA HIS A 151 -6.18 20.72 30.37
C HIS A 151 -6.91 19.46 30.85
N ALA A 152 -6.32 18.27 30.60
CA ALA A 152 -6.73 17.07 31.33
C ALA A 152 -6.52 17.40 32.82
N PRO A 153 -7.52 17.17 33.69
CA PRO A 153 -7.48 17.58 35.08
C PRO A 153 -6.17 17.07 35.70
N ASP A 154 -5.39 17.99 36.27
CA ASP A 154 -4.17 17.64 36.99
C ASP A 154 -4.55 16.62 38.07
N TRP A 155 -4.14 15.36 37.89
CA TRP A 155 -4.39 14.31 38.86
C TRP A 155 -3.70 14.59 40.20
N ARG A 156 -2.76 15.55 40.24
CA ARG A 156 -2.12 16.07 41.45
C ARG A 156 -2.91 17.19 42.12
N ALA A 157 -3.98 17.68 41.52
CA ALA A 157 -4.90 18.57 42.20
C ALA A 157 -5.53 17.79 43.38
N PRO A 158 -5.49 18.33 44.62
CA PRO A 158 -6.07 17.66 45.76
C PRO A 158 -7.54 17.35 45.46
N ALA A 159 -7.93 16.09 45.70
CA ALA A 159 -9.29 15.62 45.50
C ALA A 159 -10.28 16.63 46.10
N LEU A 160 -11.21 17.12 45.27
CA LEU A 160 -12.22 18.07 45.71
C LEU A 160 -12.93 17.50 46.95
N PRO A 161 -13.06 18.27 48.04
CA PRO A 161 -13.69 17.77 49.24
C PRO A 161 -15.11 17.29 48.92
N GLU A 162 -15.35 16.01 49.22
CA GLU A 162 -16.62 15.34 49.05
C GLU A 162 -17.71 16.14 49.77
N LYS A 163 -18.60 16.77 49.00
CA LYS A 163 -19.78 17.47 49.53
C LYS A 163 -20.63 16.46 50.30
N ARG A 164 -20.62 16.55 51.62
CA ARG A 164 -21.57 15.87 52.51
C ARG A 164 -22.79 16.75 52.72
N ASP A 165 -23.80 16.55 51.89
CA ASP A 165 -25.17 17.04 52.14
C ASP A 165 -26.14 15.86 52.02
#